data_AF-A0A926NSW1-F1
#
_entry.id   AF-A0A926NSW1-F1
#
_cell.length_a   1.000
_cell.length_b   1.000
_cell.length_c   1.000
_cell.angle_alpha   90.00
_cell.angle_beta   90.00
_cell.angle_gamma   90.00
#
_symmetry.space_group_name_H-M   'P 1'
#
loop_
_entity.id
_entity.type
_entity.pdbx_description
1 polymer ?
#
loop_
_entity_poly.entity_id
_entity_poly.type
_entity_poly.pdbx_seq_one_letter_code
_entity_poly.pdbx_strand_id
1 'polypeptide(L)' 'MKTEEILLTEQERVIVQKLKQEMYNALTLKHMNFYKEEIEKIYAQAKRRQSFVTCHVQKDQI' A
#
# COMPACT_ATOMS: atom_id res chain seq x y z
N MET A 1 6.96 7.59 1.49
CA MET A 1 5.76 7.10 2.20
C MET A 1 4.52 8.00 2.03
N LYS A 2 4.55 9.32 2.30
CA LYS A 2 3.32 10.16 2.19
C LYS A 2 2.66 10.16 0.81
N THR A 3 3.42 10.02 -0.27
CA THR A 3 2.92 10.10 -1.65
C THR A 3 2.10 8.87 -2.08
N GLU A 4 2.30 7.72 -1.44
CA GLU A 4 1.64 6.47 -1.85
C GLU A 4 0.29 6.25 -1.13
N GLU A 5 0.04 6.95 -0.03
CA GLU A 5 -1.23 6.89 0.70
C GLU A 5 -2.42 7.39 -0.12
N ILE A 6 -2.16 8.25 -1.11
CA ILE A 6 -3.17 8.76 -2.05
C ILE A 6 -3.71 7.64 -2.96
N LEU A 7 -2.92 6.59 -3.21
CA LEU A 7 -3.28 5.49 -4.12
C LEU A 7 -4.09 4.38 -3.43
N LEU A 8 -4.12 4.38 -2.10
CA LEU A 8 -4.82 3.37 -1.32
C LEU A 8 -6.33 3.56 -1.38
N THR A 9 -7.08 2.45 -1.42
CA THR A 9 -8.51 2.49 -1.10
C THR A 9 -8.72 2.79 0.38
N GLU A 10 -9.95 3.10 0.76
CA GLU A 10 -10.29 3.34 2.17
C GLU A 10 -10.00 2.09 3.03
N GLN A 11 -10.34 0.90 2.52
CA GLN A 11 -10.07 -0.35 3.22
C GLN A 11 -8.56 -0.61 3.38
N GLU A 12 -7.78 -0.38 2.33
CA GLU A 12 -6.31 -0.52 2.38
C GLU A 12 -5.70 0.48 3.37
N ARG A 13 -6.22 1.70 3.43
CA ARG A 13 -5.78 2.73 4.38
C ARG A 13 -5.99 2.30 5.83
N VAL A 14 -7.16 1.75 6.14
CA VAL A 14 -7.46 1.20 7.48
C VAL A 14 -6.51 0.05 7.83
N ILE A 15 -6.23 -0.86 6.88
CA ILE A 15 -5.30 -1.97 7.11
C ILE A 15 -3.88 -1.45 7.34
N VAL A 16 -3.39 -0.54 6.50
CA VAL A 16 -2.05 0.06 6.66
C VAL A 16 -1.92 0.79 8.00
N GLN A 17 -2.96 1.49 8.45
CA GLN A 17 -2.96 2.15 9.76
C GLN A 17 -2.85 1.13 10.90
N LYS A 18 -3.60 0.03 10.85
CA LYS A 18 -3.48 -1.06 11.82
C LYS A 18 -2.08 -1.68 11.81
N LEU A 19 -1.54 -1.99 10.63
CA LEU A 19 -0.19 -2.55 10.50
C LEU A 19 0.89 -1.61 11.07
N LYS A 20 0.76 -0.29 10.86
CA LYS A 20 1.66 0.70 11.48
C LYS A 20 1.56 0.70 13.01
N GLN A 21 0.35 0.58 13.56
CA GLN A 21 0.14 0.50 15.00
C GLN A 21 0.74 -0.79 15.60
N GLU A 22 0.51 -1.93 14.97
CA GLU A 22 1.11 -3.20 15.38
C GLU A 22 2.64 -3.20 15.26
N MET A 23 3.18 -2.54 14.22
CA MET A 23 4.62 -2.34 14.05
C MET A 23 5.23 -1.49 15.16
N TYR A 24 4.53 -0.44 15.60
CA TYR A 24 4.97 0.39 16.73
C TYR A 24 5.03 -0.41 18.03
N ASN A 25 4.10 -1.35 18.22
CA ASN A 25 4.03 -2.23 19.38
C ASN A 25 4.93 -3.48 19.26
N ALA A 26 5.64 -3.65 18.14
CA ALA A 26 6.41 -4.86 17.89
C ALA A 26 7.64 -4.95 18.80
N LEU A 27 7.74 -6.07 19.54
CA LEU A 27 8.85 -6.32 20.48
C LEU A 27 10.15 -6.83 19.82
N THR A 28 10.08 -7.23 18.54
CA THR A 28 11.24 -7.80 17.84
C THR A 28 11.40 -7.18 16.46
N LEU A 29 12.66 -7.08 16.01
CA LEU A 29 12.99 -6.64 14.65
C LEU A 29 12.33 -7.54 13.59
N LYS A 30 12.17 -8.83 13.87
CA LYS A 30 11.47 -9.77 12.98
C LYS A 30 10.03 -9.35 12.74
N HIS A 31 9.30 -8.98 13.80
CA HIS A 31 7.92 -8.50 13.67
C HIS A 31 7.86 -7.13 13.01
N MET A 32 8.79 -6.22 13.33
CA MET A 32 8.87 -4.93 12.64
C MET A 32 9.04 -5.10 11.13
N ASN A 33 9.96 -5.98 10.72
CA ASN A 33 10.20 -6.28 9.30
C ASN A 33 8.97 -6.91 8.64
N PHE A 34 8.29 -7.84 9.32
CA PHE A 34 7.04 -8.43 8.82
C PHE A 34 6.00 -7.35 8.51
N TYR A 35 5.71 -6.46 9.46
CA TYR A 35 4.70 -5.41 9.23
C TYR A 35 5.11 -4.43 8.13
N LYS A 36 6.40 -4.09 8.06
CA LYS A 36 6.94 -3.26 6.99
C LYS A 36 6.73 -3.91 5.61
N GLU A 37 7.05 -5.19 5.46
CA GLU A 37 6.88 -5.94 4.21
C GLU A 37 5.40 -6.02 3.79
N GLU A 38 4.49 -6.24 4.73
CA GLU A 38 3.05 -6.27 4.44
C GLU A 38 2.55 -4.89 3.97
N ILE A 39 3.01 -3.81 4.59
CA ILE A 39 2.69 -2.45 4.15
C ILE A 39 3.22 -2.19 2.73
N GLU A 40 4.46 -2.60 2.43
CA GLU A 40 5.06 -2.44 1.10
C GLU A 40 4.30 -3.23 0.02
N LYS A 41 3.84 -4.44 0.33
CA LYS A 41 3.00 -5.25 -0.59
C LYS A 41 1.69 -4.55 -0.93
N ILE A 42 1.04 -3.90 0.04
CA ILE A 42 -0.20 -3.14 -0.19
C ILE A 42 0.07 -1.95 -1.12
N TYR A 43 1.13 -1.18 -0.88
CA TYR A 43 1.48 -0.07 -1.78
C TYR A 43 1.84 -0.55 -3.19
N ALA A 44 2.58 -1.66 -3.31
CA ALA A 44 2.89 -2.26 -4.61
C ALA A 44 1.61 -2.65 -5.37
N GLN A 45 0.62 -3.22 -4.67
CA GLN A 45 -0.67 -3.55 -5.26
C GLN A 45 -1.46 -2.30 -5.69
N ALA A 46 -1.53 -1.28 -4.84
CA ALA A 46 -2.19 -0.01 -5.17
C ALA A 46 -1.55 0.67 -6.40
N LYS A 47 -0.21 0.67 -6.48
CA LYS A 47 0.53 1.17 -7.64
C LYS A 47 0.22 0.38 -8.91
N ARG A 48 0.17 -0.96 -8.83
CA ARG A 48 -0.23 -1.81 -9.97
C ARG A 48 -1.64 -1.46 -10.44
N ARG A 49 -2.62 -1.38 -9.53
CA ARG A 49 -3.99 -0.98 -9.84
C ARG A 49 -4.03 0.37 -10.56
N GLN A 50 -3.31 1.38 -10.06
CA GLN A 50 -3.25 2.69 -10.71
C GLN A 50 -2.67 2.62 -12.12
N SER A 51 -1.61 1.82 -12.32
CA SER A 51 -1.01 1.65 -13.66
C SER A 51 -1.97 1.02 -14.67
N PHE A 52 -2.85 0.09 -14.26
CA PHE A 52 -3.88 -0.46 -15.14
C PHE A 52 -4.89 0.60 -15.59
N VAL A 53 -5.33 1.46 -14.67
CA VAL A 53 -6.24 2.57 -14.99
C VAL A 53 -5.57 3.52 -15.99
N THR A 54 -4.33 3.94 -15.71
CA THR A 54 -3.60 4.84 -16.61
C THR A 54 -3.34 4.23 -18.00
N CYS A 55 -3.00 2.95 -18.08
CA CYS A 55 -2.77 2.25 -19.35
C CYS A 55 -4.06 2.05 -20.17
N HIS A 56 -5.23 1.87 -19.54
CA HIS A 56 -6.49 1.73 -20.27
C HIS A 56 -6.99 3.06 -20.83
N VAL A 57 -6.82 4.17 -20.10
CA VAL A 57 -7.18 5.52 -20.58
C VAL A 57 -6.46 5.90 -21.88
N GLN A 58 -5.27 5.36 -22.15
CA GLN A 58 -4.53 5.61 -23.39
C GLN A 58 -5.00 4.80 -24.60
N LYS A 59 -5.72 3.69 -24.40
CA LYS A 59 -6.20 2.83 -25.49
C LYS A 59 -7.54 3.28 -26.06
N ASP A 60 -8.36 3.97 -25.27
CA ASP A 60 -9.69 4.44 -25.69
C ASP A 60 -9.66 5.83 -26.39
N GLN A 61 -8.46 6.37 -26.64
CA GLN A 61 -8.25 7.69 -27.28
C GLN A 61 -7.67 7.59 -28.71
N ILE A 62 -7.61 6.40 -29.30
CA ILE A 62 -7.11 6.16 -30.67
C ILE A 62 -8.18 5.44 -31.50
#